data_AF-A0A5T0GP41-F1
#
_entry.id   AF-A0A5T0GP41-F1
#
_cell.length_a   1.000
_cell.length_b   1.000
_cell.length_c   1.000
_cell.angle_alpha   90.00
_cell.angle_beta   90.00
_cell.angle_gamma   90.00
#
_symmetry.space_group_name_H-M   'P 1'
#
loop_
_entity.id
_entity.type
_entity.pdbx_description
1 polymer ?
#
loop_
_entity_poly.entity_id
_entity_poly.type
_entity_poly.pdbx_seq_one_letter_code
_entity_poly.pdbx_strand_id
1 'polypeptide(L)'
;DEIERVAEYNVSDIREYLGVDKYYSNIDMAETIKQYYNLFSNALGQSFPSDKTSFSEADINSMPSGYAVGGDKCMNFNDPNNRMNITGLKDFSNSLISNVYKTHEQAKEADDLWVDSGYMIDGLLPKTLGLSLEEIKNVSKGEDWQFNPDMSVYPQNEDGSYSKEALFMSFLKAQNGQPVESPKTTLNPTIEAYNRAMAKESFSTTSVDIGDIMTGKVDFASLFKYLASKNGKLEGQLYMYENNISKESAMGNWALDAEIKQAIANGWKAKPSTINSYADSIMDRLNNLIGQTRA
;
A
#
# COMPACT_ATOMS: atom_id res chain seq x y z
N ASP A 1 -16.76 -15.70 9.26
CA ASP A 1 -17.88 -14.81 9.61
C ASP A 1 -17.50 -13.34 9.51
N GLU A 2 -16.55 -12.84 10.30
CA GLU A 2 -16.25 -11.39 10.30
C GLU A 2 -15.58 -10.88 9.02
N ILE A 3 -14.60 -11.59 8.45
CA ILE A 3 -13.99 -11.26 7.15
C ILE A 3 -15.05 -11.20 6.04
N GLU A 4 -15.95 -12.19 5.98
CA GLU A 4 -17.03 -12.22 4.97
C GLU A 4 -17.97 -11.02 5.14
N ARG A 5 -18.37 -10.72 6.38
CA ARG A 5 -19.23 -9.56 6.70
C ARG A 5 -18.62 -8.25 6.21
N VAL A 6 -17.34 -8.00 6.52
CA VAL A 6 -16.64 -6.78 6.11
C VAL A 6 -16.45 -6.74 4.59
N ALA A 7 -16.10 -7.87 3.99
CA ALA A 7 -15.94 -7.98 2.54
C ALA A 7 -17.24 -7.66 1.78
N GLU A 8 -18.38 -8.17 2.25
CA GLU A 8 -19.70 -7.88 1.67
C GLU A 8 -20.14 -6.44 1.92
N TYR A 9 -19.81 -5.86 3.07
CA TYR A 9 -20.10 -4.45 3.36
C TYR A 9 -19.36 -3.53 2.37
N ASN A 10 -18.06 -3.76 2.16
CA ASN A 10 -17.20 -2.90 1.33
C ASN A 10 -17.63 -2.82 -0.16
N VAL A 11 -18.51 -3.71 -0.59
CA VAL A 11 -19.01 -3.81 -1.97
C VAL A 11 -20.53 -3.67 -2.03
N SER A 12 -21.17 -3.26 -0.93
CA SER A 12 -22.63 -3.13 -0.80
C SER A 12 -23.23 -2.25 -1.89
N ASP A 13 -22.63 -1.10 -2.20
CA ASP A 13 -23.10 -0.19 -3.25
C ASP A 13 -23.24 -0.88 -4.62
N ILE A 14 -22.22 -1.64 -5.04
CA ILE A 14 -22.22 -2.37 -6.32
C ILE A 14 -23.28 -3.48 -6.29
N ARG A 15 -23.40 -4.14 -5.14
CA ARG A 15 -24.31 -5.24 -4.90
C ARG A 15 -25.78 -4.78 -5.00
N GLU A 16 -26.10 -3.65 -4.38
CA GLU A 16 -27.40 -2.99 -4.44
C GLU A 16 -27.71 -2.49 -5.85
N TYR A 17 -26.73 -1.83 -6.50
CA TYR A 17 -26.87 -1.34 -7.89
C TYR A 17 -27.21 -2.47 -8.87
N LEU A 18 -26.58 -3.63 -8.71
CA LEU A 18 -26.79 -4.80 -9.58
C LEU A 18 -27.94 -5.71 -9.12
N GLY A 19 -28.60 -5.39 -8.00
CA GLY A 19 -29.74 -6.14 -7.48
C GLY A 19 -29.39 -7.58 -7.10
N VAL A 20 -28.22 -7.82 -6.51
CA VAL A 20 -27.80 -9.15 -6.04
C VAL A 20 -27.69 -9.21 -4.52
N ASP A 21 -27.92 -10.40 -3.95
CA ASP A 21 -27.95 -10.59 -2.49
C ASP A 21 -26.57 -10.82 -1.85
N LYS A 22 -25.57 -11.22 -2.65
CA LYS A 22 -24.18 -11.47 -2.24
C LYS A 22 -23.23 -11.10 -3.37
N TYR A 23 -22.11 -10.48 -3.03
CA TYR A 23 -21.06 -10.14 -3.98
C TYR A 23 -20.14 -11.34 -4.22
N TYR A 24 -19.74 -12.02 -3.14
CA TYR A 24 -18.91 -13.23 -3.21
C TYR A 24 -19.79 -14.48 -3.18
N SER A 25 -19.59 -15.39 -4.12
CA SER A 25 -20.15 -16.75 -4.04
C SER A 25 -19.31 -17.66 -3.16
N ASN A 26 -18.00 -17.40 -3.05
CA ASN A 26 -17.11 -18.06 -2.11
C ASN A 26 -15.90 -17.17 -1.80
N ILE A 27 -15.44 -17.18 -0.55
CA ILE A 27 -14.15 -16.60 -0.14
C ILE A 27 -13.23 -17.76 0.27
N ASP A 28 -12.05 -17.84 -0.33
CA ASP A 28 -11.03 -18.80 0.09
C ASP A 28 -10.37 -18.32 1.39
N MET A 29 -11.03 -18.58 2.51
CA MET A 29 -10.56 -18.18 3.84
C MET A 29 -9.20 -18.79 4.18
N ALA A 30 -8.95 -20.04 3.76
CA ALA A 30 -7.68 -20.71 4.03
C ALA A 30 -6.52 -20.03 3.31
N GLU A 31 -6.69 -19.71 2.02
CA GLU A 31 -5.65 -19.02 1.26
C GLU A 31 -5.50 -17.55 1.72
N THR A 32 -6.60 -16.89 2.10
CA THR A 32 -6.60 -15.54 2.71
C THR A 32 -5.73 -15.50 3.95
N ILE A 33 -6.00 -16.38 4.93
CA ILE A 33 -5.22 -16.42 6.17
C ILE A 33 -3.76 -16.83 5.90
N LYS A 34 -3.53 -17.78 5.00
CA LYS A 34 -2.18 -18.24 4.64
C LYS A 34 -1.32 -17.12 4.04
N GLN A 35 -1.85 -16.37 3.08
CA GLN A 35 -1.12 -15.28 2.44
C GLN A 35 -0.79 -14.16 3.45
N TYR A 36 -1.75 -13.77 4.28
CA TYR A 36 -1.48 -12.81 5.36
C TYR A 36 -0.47 -13.33 6.37
N TYR A 37 -0.56 -14.60 6.77
CA TYR A 37 0.38 -15.19 7.73
C TYR A 37 1.81 -15.25 7.17
N ASN A 38 1.97 -15.52 5.87
CA ASN A 38 3.26 -15.50 5.20
C ASN A 38 3.86 -14.09 5.22
N LEU A 39 3.08 -13.07 4.87
CA LEU A 39 3.52 -11.67 4.89
C LEU A 39 3.87 -11.23 6.32
N PHE A 40 3.01 -11.54 7.30
CA PHE A 40 3.26 -11.30 8.72
C PHE A 40 4.55 -11.97 9.20
N SER A 41 4.74 -13.25 8.88
CA SER A 41 5.93 -14.00 9.29
C SER A 41 7.20 -13.45 8.66
N ASN A 42 7.12 -12.99 7.40
CA ASN A 42 8.23 -12.35 6.71
C ASN A 42 8.59 -10.99 7.34
N ALA A 43 7.60 -10.19 7.73
CA ALA A 43 7.80 -8.93 8.47
C ALA A 43 8.42 -9.16 9.85
N LEU A 44 7.87 -10.11 10.62
CA LEU A 44 8.37 -10.43 11.95
C LEU A 44 9.82 -10.96 11.91
N GLY A 45 10.14 -11.74 10.88
CA GLY A 45 11.49 -12.26 10.64
C GLY A 45 12.53 -11.20 10.32
N GLN A 46 12.14 -9.97 9.97
CA GLN A 46 13.07 -8.84 9.80
C GLN A 46 13.57 -8.28 11.13
N SER A 47 12.83 -8.52 12.22
CA SER A 47 13.08 -7.93 13.53
C SER A 47 13.47 -8.97 14.58
N PHE A 48 13.03 -10.23 14.41
CA PHE A 48 13.23 -11.28 15.41
C PHE A 48 13.64 -12.62 14.78
N PRO A 49 14.28 -13.50 15.57
CA PRO A 49 14.47 -14.90 15.21
C PRO A 49 13.14 -15.59 14.87
N SER A 50 13.16 -16.51 13.90
CA SER A 50 11.96 -17.18 13.38
C SER A 50 11.25 -18.09 14.39
N ASP A 51 11.95 -18.51 15.44
CA ASP A 51 11.47 -19.36 16.53
C ASP A 51 10.92 -18.57 17.73
N LYS A 52 11.00 -17.22 17.72
CA LYS A 52 10.41 -16.39 18.77
C LYS A 52 8.89 -16.46 18.70
N THR A 53 8.25 -16.87 19.79
CA THR A 53 6.78 -17.04 19.91
C THR A 53 6.13 -16.13 20.96
N SER A 54 6.93 -15.43 21.76
CA SER A 54 6.49 -14.51 22.81
C SER A 54 7.22 -13.16 22.69
N PHE A 55 6.47 -12.07 22.81
CA PHE A 55 6.89 -10.70 22.55
C PHE A 55 6.54 -9.79 23.72
N SER A 56 7.56 -9.27 24.39
CA SER A 56 7.40 -8.26 25.43
C SER A 56 6.98 -6.91 24.85
N GLU A 57 6.52 -5.98 25.70
CA GLU A 57 6.29 -4.60 25.26
C GLU A 57 7.56 -3.94 24.70
N ALA A 58 8.73 -4.29 25.24
CA ALA A 58 10.01 -3.81 24.73
C ALA A 58 10.31 -4.34 23.32
N ASP A 59 9.99 -5.62 23.05
CA ASP A 59 10.10 -6.19 21.71
C ASP A 59 9.20 -5.41 20.73
N ILE A 60 7.93 -5.22 21.07
CA ILE A 60 6.97 -4.53 20.19
C ILE A 60 7.37 -3.06 19.97
N ASN A 61 7.85 -2.37 21.01
CA ASN A 61 8.35 -0.99 20.88
C ASN A 61 9.66 -0.87 20.08
N SER A 62 10.37 -1.98 19.88
CA SER A 62 11.58 -2.03 19.05
C SER A 62 11.29 -2.34 17.56
N MET A 63 10.02 -2.54 17.21
CA MET A 63 9.61 -2.73 15.81
C MET A 63 10.05 -1.52 14.96
N PRO A 64 10.44 -1.75 13.69
CA PRO A 64 10.65 -0.70 12.70
C PRO A 64 9.48 0.27 12.62
N SER A 65 9.77 1.52 12.26
CA SER A 65 8.77 2.55 11.99
C SER A 65 7.90 2.24 10.77
N GLY A 66 8.34 1.32 9.90
CA GLY A 66 7.51 0.77 8.84
C GLY A 66 8.23 -0.22 7.94
N TYR A 67 7.46 -0.82 7.06
CA TYR A 67 7.90 -1.80 6.09
C TYR A 67 7.37 -1.46 4.70
N ALA A 68 8.18 -1.70 3.68
CA ALA A 68 7.75 -1.67 2.31
C ALA A 68 7.51 -3.12 1.84
N VAL A 69 6.40 -3.34 1.14
CA VAL A 69 6.01 -4.66 0.63
C VAL A 69 6.15 -4.62 -0.88
N GLY A 70 6.95 -5.51 -1.43
CA GLY A 70 7.12 -5.69 -2.88
C GLY A 70 6.54 -7.02 -3.35
N GLY A 71 6.29 -7.13 -4.66
CA GLY A 71 5.83 -8.36 -5.29
C GLY A 71 4.37 -8.73 -5.03
N ASP A 72 3.60 -7.93 -4.28
CA ASP A 72 2.13 -8.04 -4.31
C ASP A 72 1.61 -7.69 -5.70
N LYS A 73 0.56 -8.39 -6.12
CA LYS A 73 -0.15 -8.06 -7.36
C LYS A 73 -1.51 -7.50 -7.05
N CYS A 74 -1.96 -6.61 -7.90
CA CYS A 74 -3.28 -6.01 -7.84
C CYS A 74 -3.82 -5.78 -9.25
N MET A 75 -4.88 -4.97 -9.36
CA MET A 75 -5.45 -4.57 -10.65
C MET A 75 -4.38 -3.95 -11.56
N ASN A 76 -4.22 -4.53 -12.74
CA ASN A 76 -3.41 -4.02 -13.82
C ASN A 76 -4.20 -4.20 -15.12
N PHE A 77 -4.93 -3.17 -15.52
CA PHE A 77 -5.76 -3.17 -16.72
C PHE A 77 -4.94 -3.19 -18.03
N ASN A 78 -3.62 -3.00 -17.96
CA ASN A 78 -2.74 -3.22 -19.11
C ASN A 78 -2.48 -4.72 -19.37
N ASP A 79 -2.73 -5.60 -18.40
CA ASP A 79 -2.76 -7.04 -18.59
C ASP A 79 -4.23 -7.52 -18.64
N PRO A 80 -4.79 -7.79 -19.83
CA PRO A 80 -6.19 -8.19 -19.97
C PRO A 80 -6.48 -9.57 -19.35
N ASN A 81 -5.46 -10.37 -19.08
CA ASN A 81 -5.60 -11.69 -18.45
C ASN A 81 -5.50 -11.63 -16.92
N ASN A 82 -5.21 -10.45 -16.35
CA ASN A 82 -5.10 -10.29 -14.92
C ASN A 82 -6.49 -10.43 -14.26
N ARG A 83 -6.69 -11.54 -13.53
CA ARG A 83 -7.94 -11.84 -12.82
C ARG A 83 -8.29 -10.79 -11.75
N MET A 84 -7.29 -10.12 -11.19
CA MET A 84 -7.49 -9.07 -10.19
C MET A 84 -8.24 -7.87 -10.76
N ASN A 85 -8.20 -7.65 -12.08
CA ASN A 85 -9.05 -6.65 -12.76
C ASN A 85 -10.55 -6.94 -12.61
N ILE A 86 -10.90 -8.19 -12.32
CA ILE A 86 -12.28 -8.66 -12.15
C ILE A 86 -12.62 -8.77 -10.66
N THR A 87 -11.72 -9.30 -9.84
CA THR A 87 -12.00 -9.51 -8.41
C THR A 87 -11.80 -8.26 -7.56
N GLY A 88 -10.90 -7.35 -7.98
CA GLY A 88 -10.47 -6.22 -7.18
C GLY A 88 -9.59 -6.61 -5.98
N LEU A 89 -9.25 -7.90 -5.83
CA LEU A 89 -8.49 -8.42 -4.70
C LEU A 89 -6.98 -8.31 -4.94
N LYS A 90 -6.23 -8.19 -3.85
CA LYS A 90 -4.76 -8.26 -3.90
C LYS A 90 -4.29 -9.70 -3.80
N ASP A 91 -3.20 -10.02 -4.48
CA ASP A 91 -2.49 -11.30 -4.37
C ASP A 91 -1.18 -11.06 -3.63
N PHE A 92 -1.07 -11.60 -2.42
CA PHE A 92 0.15 -11.55 -1.61
C PHE A 92 1.00 -12.83 -1.69
N SER A 93 0.66 -13.78 -2.58
CA SER A 93 1.33 -15.09 -2.65
C SER A 93 2.84 -15.01 -2.92
N ASN A 94 3.29 -13.95 -3.59
CA ASN A 94 4.70 -13.68 -3.89
C ASN A 94 5.22 -12.43 -3.16
N SER A 95 4.46 -11.91 -2.19
CA SER A 95 4.86 -10.72 -1.46
C SER A 95 5.95 -10.99 -0.45
N LEU A 96 6.85 -10.02 -0.34
CA LEU A 96 7.89 -9.99 0.68
C LEU A 96 8.14 -8.55 1.10
N ILE A 97 8.71 -8.40 2.29
CA ILE A 97 9.29 -7.15 2.73
C ILE A 97 10.50 -6.86 1.84
N SER A 98 10.40 -5.78 1.06
CA SER A 98 11.50 -5.27 0.23
C SER A 98 12.42 -4.37 1.04
N ASN A 99 11.86 -3.58 1.95
CA ASN A 99 12.59 -2.62 2.76
C ASN A 99 12.02 -2.52 4.19
N VAL A 100 12.91 -2.26 5.14
CA VAL A 100 12.64 -2.04 6.56
C VAL A 100 13.06 -0.62 6.94
N TYR A 101 12.10 0.21 7.31
CA TYR A 101 12.32 1.58 7.77
C TYR A 101 12.43 1.58 9.29
N LYS A 102 13.66 1.52 9.80
CA LYS A 102 13.93 1.39 11.23
C LYS A 102 13.51 2.63 12.00
N THR A 103 13.73 3.82 11.44
CA THR A 103 13.45 5.10 12.09
C THR A 103 12.32 5.86 11.40
N HIS A 104 11.75 6.83 12.12
CA HIS A 104 10.71 7.70 11.60
C HIS A 104 11.21 8.52 10.39
N GLU A 105 12.46 8.96 10.40
CA GLU A 105 13.06 9.71 9.29
C GLU A 105 13.16 8.87 8.02
N GLN A 106 13.51 7.58 8.14
CA GLN A 106 13.54 6.68 6.98
C GLN A 106 12.15 6.43 6.41
N ALA A 107 11.15 6.22 7.27
CA ALA A 107 9.76 6.04 6.85
C ALA A 107 9.22 7.33 6.19
N LYS A 108 9.47 8.49 6.81
CA LYS A 108 9.08 9.79 6.25
C LYS A 108 9.73 10.03 4.89
N GLU A 109 11.02 9.74 4.73
CA GLU A 109 11.70 9.90 3.45
C GLU A 109 11.13 8.97 2.37
N ALA A 110 10.74 7.74 2.74
CA ALA A 110 10.07 6.81 1.82
C ALA A 110 8.71 7.33 1.34
N ASP A 111 7.89 7.86 2.26
CA ASP A 111 6.61 8.49 1.95
C ASP A 111 6.80 9.75 1.08
N ASP A 112 7.75 10.62 1.45
CA ASP A 112 8.10 11.81 0.68
C ASP A 112 8.54 11.47 -0.74
N LEU A 113 9.36 10.44 -0.92
CA LEU A 113 9.79 9.94 -2.23
C LEU A 113 8.65 9.32 -3.02
N TRP A 114 7.74 8.61 -2.37
CA TRP A 114 6.56 8.05 -3.02
C TRP A 114 5.68 9.18 -3.59
N VAL A 115 5.44 10.24 -2.82
CA VAL A 115 4.73 11.45 -3.27
C VAL A 115 5.49 12.19 -4.38
N ASP A 116 6.80 12.41 -4.22
CA ASP A 116 7.64 13.12 -5.20
C ASP A 116 7.74 12.36 -6.52
N SER A 117 7.69 11.03 -6.46
CA SER A 117 7.62 10.16 -7.62
C SER A 117 6.27 10.26 -8.35
N GLY A 118 5.31 11.06 -7.87
CA GLY A 118 3.95 11.09 -8.40
C GLY A 118 3.19 9.80 -8.15
N TYR A 119 3.49 9.12 -7.04
CA TYR A 119 2.90 7.83 -6.68
C TYR A 119 3.24 6.69 -7.66
N MET A 120 4.35 6.82 -8.40
CA MET A 120 4.73 5.87 -9.45
C MET A 120 5.58 4.70 -8.95
N ILE A 121 6.20 4.80 -7.77
CA ILE A 121 7.05 3.73 -7.23
C ILE A 121 6.23 2.84 -6.29
N ASP A 122 5.75 1.71 -6.81
CA ASP A 122 5.04 0.72 -6.01
C ASP A 122 6.00 -0.01 -5.07
N GLY A 123 5.51 -0.32 -3.87
CA GLY A 123 6.31 -1.02 -2.86
C GLY A 123 7.34 -0.14 -2.14
N LEU A 124 7.26 1.19 -2.25
CA LEU A 124 8.06 2.15 -1.46
C LEU A 124 7.32 2.68 -0.22
N LEU A 125 5.99 2.81 -0.28
CA LEU A 125 5.21 3.41 0.79
C LEU A 125 5.37 2.61 2.11
N PRO A 126 5.78 3.25 3.22
CA PRO A 126 5.96 2.58 4.50
C PRO A 126 4.61 2.15 5.10
N LYS A 127 4.55 0.94 5.62
CA LYS A 127 3.39 0.39 6.35
C LYS A 127 3.83 -0.10 7.72
N THR A 128 3.12 0.29 8.77
CA THR A 128 3.34 -0.22 10.15
C THR A 128 2.90 -1.68 10.30
N LEU A 129 2.03 -2.14 9.39
CA LEU A 129 1.50 -3.51 9.32
C LEU A 129 0.75 -3.97 10.58
N GLY A 130 0.28 -3.08 11.46
CA GLY A 130 -0.41 -3.53 12.68
C GLY A 130 0.50 -3.97 13.82
N LEU A 131 1.81 -3.76 13.70
CA LEU A 131 2.84 -4.28 14.61
C LEU A 131 3.26 -3.24 15.67
N SER A 132 2.29 -2.56 16.27
CA SER A 132 2.52 -1.59 17.36
C SER A 132 1.70 -1.92 18.62
N LEU A 133 2.16 -1.44 19.79
CA LEU A 133 1.38 -1.60 21.03
C LEU A 133 0.03 -0.90 20.97
N GLU A 134 -0.06 0.21 20.25
CA GLU A 134 -1.32 0.94 20.08
C GLU A 134 -2.37 0.08 19.38
N GLU A 135 -1.99 -0.57 18.26
CA GLU A 135 -2.89 -1.42 17.49
C GLU A 135 -3.28 -2.69 18.27
N ILE A 136 -2.32 -3.30 18.98
CA ILE A 136 -2.56 -4.50 19.81
C ILE A 136 -3.51 -4.19 20.99
N LYS A 137 -3.33 -3.04 21.65
CA LYS A 137 -4.15 -2.63 22.82
C LYS A 137 -5.50 -2.06 22.44
N ASN A 138 -5.73 -1.73 21.18
CA ASN A 138 -7.02 -1.22 20.73
C ASN A 138 -8.08 -2.33 20.72
N VAL A 139 -8.78 -2.48 21.85
CA VAL A 139 -9.84 -3.47 22.09
C VAL A 139 -11.26 -2.93 21.86
N SER A 140 -11.41 -1.69 21.41
CA SER A 140 -12.73 -1.11 21.13
C SER A 140 -13.43 -1.91 20.03
N LYS A 141 -14.75 -2.13 20.11
CA LYS A 141 -15.52 -2.73 19.01
C LYS A 141 -15.57 -1.75 17.84
N GLY A 142 -15.26 -2.24 16.65
CA GLY A 142 -15.29 -1.45 15.42
C GLY A 142 -16.72 -1.28 14.91
N GLU A 143 -16.86 -0.44 13.89
CA GLU A 143 -18.12 -0.33 13.15
C GLU A 143 -18.30 -1.51 12.18
N ASP A 144 -19.51 -1.65 11.61
CA ASP A 144 -19.86 -2.75 10.70
C ASP A 144 -19.08 -2.75 9.37
N TRP A 145 -18.22 -1.77 9.11
CA TRP A 145 -17.33 -1.75 7.93
C TRP A 145 -15.88 -2.12 8.24
N GLN A 146 -15.57 -2.31 9.52
CA GLN A 146 -14.22 -2.63 9.99
C GLN A 146 -14.11 -4.11 10.37
N PHE A 147 -12.99 -4.71 10.03
CA PHE A 147 -12.56 -5.97 10.62
C PHE A 147 -11.89 -5.67 11.96
N ASN A 148 -12.60 -5.95 13.05
CA ASN A 148 -12.16 -5.63 14.39
C ASN A 148 -12.47 -6.81 15.32
N PRO A 149 -11.66 -7.89 15.23
CA PRO A 149 -11.90 -9.10 15.99
C PRO A 149 -11.77 -8.83 17.49
N ASP A 150 -12.47 -9.63 18.29
CA ASP A 150 -12.35 -9.58 19.74
C ASP A 150 -10.94 -10.00 20.18
N MET A 151 -10.10 -9.01 20.48
CA MET A 151 -8.71 -9.23 20.91
C MET A 151 -8.61 -9.81 22.32
N SER A 152 -9.70 -9.83 23.11
CA SER A 152 -9.69 -10.39 24.48
C SER A 152 -9.46 -11.90 24.51
N VAL A 153 -9.71 -12.59 23.39
CA VAL A 153 -9.42 -14.04 23.23
C VAL A 153 -7.92 -14.32 23.09
N TYR A 154 -7.09 -13.28 22.95
CA TYR A 154 -5.63 -13.34 22.91
C TYR A 154 -5.03 -12.60 24.11
N PRO A 155 -5.21 -13.12 25.34
CA PRO A 155 -4.69 -12.47 26.54
C PRO A 155 -3.16 -12.46 26.54
N GLN A 156 -2.59 -11.53 27.32
CA GLN A 156 -1.16 -11.59 27.64
C GLN A 156 -0.83 -12.90 28.38
N ASN A 157 0.38 -13.39 28.16
CA ASN A 157 0.97 -14.47 28.94
C ASN A 157 1.17 -14.02 30.40
N GLU A 158 1.45 -14.97 31.30
CA GLU A 158 1.65 -14.68 32.74
C GLU A 158 2.77 -13.65 33.02
N ASP A 159 3.77 -13.58 32.14
CA ASP A 159 4.89 -12.63 32.20
C ASP A 159 4.58 -11.25 31.56
N GLY A 160 3.34 -11.04 31.10
CA GLY A 160 2.89 -9.82 30.43
C GLY A 160 3.26 -9.73 28.95
N SER A 161 3.88 -10.76 28.36
CA SER A 161 4.19 -10.80 26.93
C SER A 161 2.96 -11.15 26.08
N TYR A 162 3.01 -10.81 24.80
CA TYR A 162 2.00 -11.16 23.80
C TYR A 162 2.45 -12.38 22.99
N SER A 163 1.51 -13.25 22.64
CA SER A 163 1.80 -14.40 21.76
C SER A 163 1.96 -13.98 20.30
N LYS A 164 2.57 -14.85 19.49
CA LYS A 164 2.65 -14.66 18.04
C LYS A 164 1.26 -14.56 17.39
N GLU A 165 0.29 -15.29 17.90
CA GLU A 165 -1.11 -15.26 17.45
C GLU A 165 -1.76 -13.89 17.73
N ALA A 166 -1.50 -13.30 18.91
CA ALA A 166 -1.98 -11.96 19.23
C ALA A 166 -1.42 -10.91 18.26
N LEU A 167 -0.11 -10.98 17.95
CA LEU A 167 0.53 -10.11 16.96
C LEU A 167 -0.04 -10.34 15.55
N PHE A 168 -0.26 -11.59 15.15
CA PHE A 168 -0.85 -11.90 13.84
C PHE A 168 -2.27 -11.33 13.70
N MET A 169 -3.07 -11.40 14.75
CA MET A 169 -4.43 -10.85 14.71
C MET A 169 -4.44 -9.32 14.69
N SER A 170 -3.51 -8.67 15.40
CA SER A 170 -3.29 -7.21 15.28
C SER A 170 -2.87 -6.84 13.85
N PHE A 171 -1.96 -7.61 13.26
CA PHE A 171 -1.56 -7.45 11.86
C PHE A 171 -2.76 -7.57 10.92
N LEU A 172 -3.56 -8.64 11.04
CA LEU A 172 -4.72 -8.90 10.18
C LEU A 172 -5.79 -7.82 10.34
N LYS A 173 -5.99 -7.32 11.56
CA LYS A 173 -6.83 -6.16 11.88
C LYS A 173 -6.37 -4.91 11.14
N ALA A 174 -5.08 -4.59 11.16
CA ALA A 174 -4.54 -3.45 10.43
C ALA A 174 -4.65 -3.59 8.90
N GLN A 175 -4.72 -4.82 8.39
CA GLN A 175 -5.02 -5.09 6.97
C GLN A 175 -6.53 -5.12 6.65
N ASN A 176 -7.39 -4.78 7.62
CA ASN A 176 -8.84 -4.82 7.55
C ASN A 176 -9.41 -6.20 7.13
N GLY A 177 -8.66 -7.28 7.38
CA GLY A 177 -9.07 -8.67 7.12
C GLY A 177 -9.65 -8.91 5.73
N GLN A 178 -9.19 -8.21 4.69
CA GLN A 178 -9.80 -8.30 3.36
C GLN A 178 -9.54 -9.67 2.71
N PRO A 179 -10.48 -10.22 1.93
CA PRO A 179 -10.19 -11.37 1.09
C PRO A 179 -9.00 -11.12 0.18
N VAL A 180 -8.22 -12.16 -0.10
CA VAL A 180 -7.13 -12.11 -1.09
C VAL A 180 -7.52 -12.89 -2.34
N GLU A 181 -6.80 -12.59 -3.41
CA GLU A 181 -6.94 -13.29 -4.68
C GLU A 181 -6.58 -14.77 -4.52
N SER A 182 -7.52 -15.63 -4.91
CA SER A 182 -7.36 -17.08 -4.99
C SER A 182 -8.24 -17.63 -6.10
N PRO A 183 -7.82 -18.69 -6.82
CA PRO A 183 -8.67 -19.41 -7.77
C PRO A 183 -10.01 -19.90 -7.18
N LYS A 184 -10.09 -20.07 -5.84
CA LYS A 184 -11.31 -20.50 -5.16
C LYS A 184 -12.14 -19.34 -4.61
N THR A 185 -11.61 -18.13 -4.50
CA THR A 185 -12.41 -16.94 -4.17
C THR A 185 -13.20 -16.55 -5.41
N THR A 186 -14.52 -16.72 -5.40
CA THR A 186 -15.39 -16.55 -6.58
C THR A 186 -16.44 -15.48 -6.33
N LEU A 187 -16.80 -14.77 -7.40
CA LEU A 187 -17.82 -13.73 -7.38
C LEU A 187 -19.17 -14.30 -7.80
N ASN A 188 -20.24 -13.63 -7.38
CA ASN A 188 -21.54 -13.81 -7.99
C ASN A 188 -21.44 -13.62 -9.52
N PRO A 189 -22.03 -14.50 -10.35
CA PRO A 189 -21.91 -14.41 -11.82
C PRO A 189 -22.31 -13.06 -12.42
N THR A 190 -23.31 -12.38 -11.86
CA THR A 190 -23.74 -11.04 -12.31
C THR A 190 -22.66 -10.00 -12.03
N ILE A 191 -22.05 -10.04 -10.85
CA ILE A 191 -20.92 -9.20 -10.48
C ILE A 191 -19.72 -9.47 -11.39
N GLU A 192 -19.40 -10.75 -11.62
CA GLU A 192 -18.26 -11.12 -12.46
C GLU A 192 -18.43 -10.60 -13.90
N ALA A 193 -19.63 -10.75 -14.47
CA ALA A 193 -19.95 -10.23 -15.79
C ALA A 193 -19.83 -8.70 -15.85
N TYR A 194 -20.34 -8.00 -14.84
CA TYR A 194 -20.22 -6.54 -14.72
C TYR A 194 -18.75 -6.10 -14.62
N ASN A 195 -17.98 -6.66 -13.69
CA ASN A 195 -16.57 -6.31 -13.51
C ASN A 195 -15.73 -6.63 -14.76
N ARG A 196 -16.02 -7.73 -15.47
CA ARG A 196 -15.39 -8.03 -16.77
C ARG A 196 -15.71 -7.00 -17.84
N ALA A 197 -16.91 -6.44 -17.86
CA ALA A 197 -17.26 -5.36 -18.78
C ALA A 197 -16.51 -4.07 -18.40
N MET A 198 -16.49 -3.71 -17.11
CA MET A 198 -15.79 -2.53 -16.62
C MET A 198 -14.28 -2.60 -16.85
N ALA A 199 -13.66 -3.78 -16.64
CA ALA A 199 -12.24 -3.98 -16.85
C ALA A 199 -11.79 -3.76 -18.31
N LYS A 200 -12.67 -4.00 -19.30
CA LYS A 200 -12.38 -3.77 -20.73
C LYS A 200 -12.31 -2.30 -21.10
N GLU A 201 -13.06 -1.46 -20.39
CA GLU A 201 -13.10 -0.01 -20.59
C GLU A 201 -12.09 0.74 -19.70
N SER A 202 -11.37 0.01 -18.84
CA SER A 202 -10.46 0.56 -17.85
C SER A 202 -9.01 0.52 -18.33
N PHE A 203 -8.18 1.43 -17.81
CA PHE A 203 -6.74 1.48 -18.05
C PHE A 203 -6.02 1.83 -16.74
N SER A 204 -4.87 1.20 -16.50
CA SER A 204 -4.05 1.47 -15.31
C SER A 204 -3.08 2.61 -15.59
N THR A 205 -2.85 3.44 -14.57
CA THR A 205 -1.73 4.38 -14.58
C THR A 205 -0.40 3.62 -14.49
N THR A 206 0.66 4.20 -15.05
CA THR A 206 2.00 3.60 -15.09
C THR A 206 2.66 3.70 -13.71
N SER A 207 2.39 2.75 -12.82
CA SER A 207 3.23 2.51 -11.64
C SER A 207 4.28 1.44 -11.94
N VAL A 208 5.36 1.43 -11.17
CA VAL A 208 6.53 0.58 -11.35
C VAL A 208 6.93 0.00 -10.00
N ASP A 209 7.08 -1.31 -9.91
CA ASP A 209 7.57 -2.00 -8.72
C ASP A 209 9.00 -1.55 -8.38
N ILE A 210 9.25 -1.24 -7.11
CA ILE A 210 10.57 -0.79 -6.63
C ILE A 210 11.68 -1.81 -6.95
N GLY A 211 11.38 -3.11 -6.92
CA GLY A 211 12.31 -4.18 -7.30
C GLY A 211 12.71 -4.14 -8.77
N ASP A 212 11.80 -3.78 -9.67
CA ASP A 212 12.09 -3.61 -11.11
C ASP A 212 13.01 -2.39 -11.36
N ILE A 213 12.87 -1.32 -10.57
CA ILE A 213 13.77 -0.16 -10.60
C ILE A 213 15.16 -0.58 -10.09
N MET A 214 15.21 -1.24 -8.94
CA MET A 214 16.45 -1.64 -8.27
C MET A 214 17.26 -2.66 -9.08
N THR A 215 16.59 -3.53 -9.84
CA THR A 215 17.25 -4.52 -10.70
C THR A 215 17.68 -3.93 -12.06
N GLY A 216 17.36 -2.66 -12.33
CA GLY A 216 17.64 -2.00 -13.60
C GLY A 216 16.75 -2.48 -14.74
N LYS A 217 15.70 -3.26 -14.45
CA LYS A 217 14.70 -3.67 -15.45
C LYS A 217 13.88 -2.47 -15.94
N VAL A 218 13.71 -1.46 -15.09
CA VAL A 218 13.11 -0.18 -15.45
C VAL A 218 14.06 0.97 -15.14
N ASP A 219 14.39 1.77 -16.16
CA ASP A 219 15.02 3.08 -15.97
C ASP A 219 13.95 4.10 -15.53
N PHE A 220 13.76 4.19 -14.21
CA PHE A 220 12.76 5.06 -13.62
C PHE A 220 13.01 6.54 -13.95
N ALA A 221 14.27 6.98 -14.00
CA ALA A 221 14.59 8.38 -14.30
C ALA A 221 14.12 8.76 -15.71
N SER A 222 14.39 7.91 -16.70
CA SER A 222 13.94 8.12 -18.08
C SER A 222 12.42 8.06 -18.19
N LEU A 223 11.77 7.11 -17.51
CA LEU A 223 10.31 7.01 -17.48
C LEU A 223 9.68 8.26 -16.84
N PHE A 224 10.19 8.68 -15.69
CA PHE A 224 9.74 9.88 -14.97
C PHE A 224 9.87 11.11 -15.86
N LYS A 225 11.03 11.32 -16.49
CA LYS A 225 11.28 12.44 -17.41
C LYS A 225 10.29 12.45 -18.57
N TYR A 226 10.03 11.28 -19.17
CA TYR A 226 9.05 11.14 -20.23
C TYR A 226 7.64 11.53 -19.76
N LEU A 227 7.18 10.98 -18.63
CA LEU A 227 5.84 11.24 -18.10
C LEU A 227 5.69 12.70 -17.64
N ALA A 228 6.68 13.27 -16.96
CA ALA A 228 6.69 14.68 -16.56
C ALA A 228 6.60 15.64 -17.77
N SER A 229 7.11 15.24 -18.94
CA SER A 229 7.00 16.03 -20.18
C SER A 229 5.64 15.92 -20.89
N LYS A 230 4.83 14.92 -20.52
CA LYS A 230 3.57 14.56 -21.21
C LYS A 230 2.31 14.72 -20.37
N ASN A 231 2.41 14.43 -19.08
CA ASN A 231 1.28 14.34 -18.16
C ASN A 231 1.32 15.50 -17.16
N GLY A 232 0.24 16.28 -17.12
CA GLY A 232 0.06 17.37 -16.15
C GLY A 232 -0.08 16.94 -14.68
N LYS A 233 0.16 15.66 -14.36
CA LYS A 233 0.05 15.11 -12.99
C LYS A 233 1.20 15.54 -12.06
N LEU A 234 2.33 15.96 -12.62
CA LEU A 234 3.53 16.36 -11.88
C LEU A 234 3.78 17.87 -11.92
N GLU A 235 2.93 18.64 -12.60
CA GLU A 235 3.16 20.07 -12.84
C GLU A 235 3.19 20.88 -11.55
N GLY A 236 2.37 20.52 -10.56
CA GLY A 236 2.39 21.18 -9.25
C GLY A 236 3.71 20.98 -8.51
N GLN A 237 4.17 19.74 -8.39
CA GLN A 237 5.46 19.43 -7.74
C GLN A 237 6.63 20.11 -8.46
N LEU A 238 6.63 20.05 -9.80
CA LEU A 238 7.68 20.69 -10.60
C LEU A 238 7.64 22.21 -10.51
N TYR A 239 6.45 22.82 -10.42
CA TYR A 239 6.32 24.28 -10.23
C TYR A 239 6.92 24.70 -8.89
N MET A 240 6.56 23.98 -7.82
CA MET A 240 7.10 24.25 -6.50
C MET A 240 8.62 24.08 -6.47
N TYR A 241 9.12 23.00 -7.05
CA TYR A 241 10.55 22.74 -7.13
C TYR A 241 11.29 23.82 -7.94
N GLU A 242 10.76 24.25 -9.10
CA GLU A 242 11.38 25.30 -9.92
C GLU A 242 11.42 26.67 -9.21
N ASN A 243 10.44 26.94 -8.35
CA ASN A 243 10.30 28.19 -7.61
C ASN A 243 10.85 28.11 -6.17
N ASN A 244 11.54 27.04 -5.79
CA ASN A 244 12.07 26.79 -4.44
C ASN A 244 11.02 26.91 -3.32
N ILE A 245 9.80 26.46 -3.60
CA ILE A 245 8.70 26.46 -2.64
C ILE A 245 8.74 25.14 -1.87
N SER A 246 8.90 25.23 -0.54
CA SER A 246 8.94 24.03 0.30
C SER A 246 7.55 23.37 0.39
N LYS A 247 7.52 22.04 0.55
CA LYS A 247 6.26 21.28 0.72
C LYS A 247 5.50 21.76 1.96
N GLU A 248 6.21 22.01 3.05
CA GLU A 248 5.66 22.47 4.32
C GLU A 248 4.94 23.81 4.17
N SER A 249 5.44 24.69 3.30
CA SER A 249 4.84 25.99 3.01
C SER A 249 3.59 25.88 2.13
N ALA A 250 3.42 24.76 1.43
CA ALA A 250 2.30 24.50 0.55
C ALA A 250 1.13 23.76 1.23
N MET A 251 1.40 23.01 2.31
CA MET A 251 0.37 22.28 3.03
C MET A 251 -0.74 23.20 3.55
N GLY A 252 -1.96 23.02 3.03
CA GLY A 252 -3.13 23.82 3.41
C GLY A 252 -3.13 25.25 2.86
N ASN A 253 -2.17 25.61 2.00
CA ASN A 253 -2.07 26.95 1.42
C ASN A 253 -2.92 27.06 0.15
N TRP A 254 -4.21 27.38 0.33
CA TRP A 254 -5.16 27.53 -0.77
C TRP A 254 -4.78 28.62 -1.78
N ALA A 255 -4.07 29.67 -1.34
CA ALA A 255 -3.64 30.76 -2.21
C ALA A 255 -2.54 30.30 -3.17
N LEU A 256 -1.57 29.53 -2.66
CA LEU A 256 -0.54 28.91 -3.49
C LEU A 256 -1.13 27.85 -4.43
N ASP A 257 -2.07 27.02 -3.97
CA ASP A 257 -2.76 26.06 -4.83
C ASP A 257 -3.48 26.77 -6.00
N ALA A 258 -4.16 27.89 -5.73
CA ALA A 258 -4.78 28.71 -6.76
C ALA A 258 -3.74 29.32 -7.72
N GLU A 259 -2.61 29.81 -7.20
CA GLU A 259 -1.50 30.34 -8.01
C GLU A 259 -0.95 29.29 -8.97
N ILE A 260 -0.63 28.10 -8.46
CA ILE A 260 -0.11 26.97 -9.26
C ILE A 260 -1.11 26.58 -10.34
N LYS A 261 -2.39 26.41 -9.98
CA LYS A 261 -3.46 26.08 -10.92
C LYS A 261 -3.61 27.15 -12.00
N GLN A 262 -3.50 28.44 -11.63
CA GLN A 262 -3.56 29.54 -12.58
C GLN A 262 -2.35 29.57 -13.50
N ALA A 263 -1.13 29.34 -12.99
CA ALA A 263 0.07 29.27 -13.79
C ALA A 263 -0.01 28.14 -14.84
N ILE A 264 -0.45 26.95 -14.42
CA ILE A 264 -0.68 25.79 -15.30
C ILE A 264 -1.74 26.12 -16.36
N ALA A 265 -2.87 26.70 -15.96
CA ALA A 265 -3.92 27.13 -16.88
C ALA A 265 -3.44 28.17 -17.91
N ASN A 266 -2.47 29.01 -17.52
CA ASN A 266 -1.81 29.98 -18.40
C ASN A 266 -0.69 29.37 -19.27
N GLY A 267 -0.54 28.05 -19.26
CA GLY A 267 0.42 27.34 -20.11
C GLY A 267 1.83 27.26 -19.54
N TRP A 268 2.01 27.49 -18.24
CA TRP A 268 3.29 27.21 -17.58
C TRP A 268 3.65 25.73 -17.77
N LYS A 269 4.93 25.48 -18.05
CA LYS A 269 5.51 24.14 -18.13
C LYS A 269 6.90 24.17 -17.52
N ALA A 270 7.25 23.12 -16.79
CA ALA A 270 8.58 22.97 -16.21
C ALA A 270 9.67 23.00 -17.29
N LYS A 271 10.80 23.65 -16.98
CA LYS A 271 11.95 23.62 -17.88
C LYS A 271 12.52 22.19 -17.96
N PRO A 272 13.07 21.75 -19.12
CA PRO A 272 13.72 20.44 -19.21
C PRO A 272 14.82 20.23 -18.17
N SER A 273 15.57 21.29 -17.81
CA SER A 273 16.57 21.24 -16.74
C SER A 273 15.97 20.97 -15.37
N THR A 274 14.80 21.54 -15.08
CA THR A 274 14.04 21.33 -13.83
C THR A 274 13.57 19.88 -13.74
N ILE A 275 13.01 19.35 -14.82
CA ILE A 275 12.56 17.95 -14.86
C ILE A 275 13.75 17.00 -14.63
N ASN A 276 14.89 17.29 -15.28
CA ASN A 276 16.10 16.48 -15.12
C ASN A 276 16.61 16.50 -13.68
N SER A 277 16.83 17.69 -13.10
CA SER A 277 17.37 17.79 -11.74
C SER A 277 16.41 17.24 -10.69
N TYR A 278 15.09 17.38 -10.89
CA TYR A 278 14.09 16.80 -9.99
C TYR A 278 14.11 15.26 -10.05
N ALA A 279 14.12 14.69 -11.26
CA ALA A 279 14.22 13.24 -11.45
C ALA A 279 15.53 12.67 -10.87
N ASP A 280 16.65 13.33 -11.11
CA ASP A 280 17.96 12.92 -10.60
C ASP A 280 17.99 13.01 -9.05
N SER A 281 17.39 14.05 -8.47
CA SER A 281 17.24 14.19 -7.02
C SER A 281 16.40 13.07 -6.40
N ILE A 282 15.30 12.66 -7.05
CA ILE A 282 14.50 11.51 -6.61
C ILE A 282 15.35 10.24 -6.62
N MET A 283 16.10 10.00 -7.68
CA MET A 283 16.94 8.80 -7.79
C MET A 283 18.07 8.78 -6.76
N ASP A 284 18.74 9.90 -6.52
CA ASP A 284 19.82 9.98 -5.52
C ASP A 284 19.29 9.69 -4.12
N ARG A 285 18.16 10.31 -3.76
CA ARG A 285 17.47 10.08 -2.48
C ARG A 285 16.97 8.64 -2.34
N LEU A 286 16.36 8.09 -3.39
CA LEU A 286 15.90 6.71 -3.44
C LEU A 286 17.06 5.72 -3.26
N ASN A 287 18.16 5.91 -3.99
CA ASN A 287 19.35 5.07 -3.88
C ASN A 287 19.96 5.14 -2.47
N ASN A 288 20.01 6.34 -1.88
CA ASN A 288 20.49 6.52 -0.52
C ASN A 288 19.60 5.80 0.50
N LEU A 289 18.28 5.97 0.41
CA LEU A 289 17.31 5.33 1.31
C LEU A 289 17.38 3.79 1.18
N ILE A 290 17.35 3.27 -0.04
CA ILE A 290 17.40 1.82 -0.29
C ILE A 290 18.72 1.22 0.21
N GLY A 291 19.83 1.93 0.02
CA GLY A 291 21.14 1.51 0.55
C GLY A 291 21.17 1.29 2.07
N GLN A 292 20.23 1.88 2.80
CA GLN A 292 20.14 1.78 4.26
C GLN A 292 19.01 0.87 4.76
N THR A 293 18.01 0.59 3.92
CA THR A 293 16.73 0.01 4.36
C THR A 293 16.41 -1.34 3.73
N ARG A 294 17.19 -1.80 2.76
CA ARG A 294 16.92 -3.08 2.08
C ARG A 294 16.90 -4.25 3.07
N ALA A 295 15.88 -5.10 2.94
CA ALA A 295 15.72 -6.35 3.68
C ALA A 295 16.61 -7.48 3.13
#